data_AF-A0A6N6KNY1-F1
#
_entry.id   AF-A0A6N6KNY1-F1
#
_cell.length_a   1.000
_cell.length_b   1.000
_cell.length_c   1.000
_cell.angle_alpha   90.00
_cell.angle_beta   90.00
_cell.angle_gamma   90.00
#
_symmetry.space_group_name_H-M   'P 1'
#
loop_
_entity.id
_entity.type
_entity.pdbx_description
1 polymer ?
#
loop_
_entity_poly.entity_id
_entity_poly.type
_entity_poly.pdbx_seq_one_letter_code
_entity_poly.pdbx_strand_id
1 'polypeptide(L)'
;MLITISSIIILVAGFWFYGNSGWHLNRNKFNKLPIGDLKHLKGPVYVDDVGHFWELLDQKKNIFHQPDHEVELIENPYPNVEGSFEMDTKNPNLKFLCKTDSGGSFEAILQPDGTYLTQGLKQGTYNYGHPEGLWGSFKHAILDVIPHFINSNYRSF
;
A
#
# COMPACT_ATOMS: atom_id res chain seq x y z
N MET A 1 -40.11 -4.95 -4.43
CA MET A 1 -39.45 -5.27 -3.15
C MET A 1 -38.60 -6.54 -3.22
N LEU A 2 -39.12 -7.69 -3.68
CA LEU A 2 -38.32 -8.93 -3.82
C LEU A 2 -37.11 -8.82 -4.78
N ILE A 3 -37.27 -8.11 -5.90
CA ILE A 3 -36.19 -7.91 -6.90
C ILE A 3 -35.02 -7.13 -6.28
N THR A 4 -35.32 -6.10 -5.48
CA THR A 4 -34.31 -5.27 -4.81
C THR A 4 -33.51 -6.06 -3.78
N ILE A 5 -34.18 -6.91 -2.98
CA ILE A 5 -33.51 -7.75 -1.97
C ILE A 5 -32.60 -8.77 -2.65
N SER A 6 -33.06 -9.41 -3.73
CA SER A 6 -32.27 -10.40 -4.46
C SER A 6 -31.01 -9.78 -5.07
N SER A 7 -31.11 -8.57 -5.65
CA SER A 7 -29.95 -7.87 -6.20
C SER A 7 -28.93 -7.48 -5.12
N ILE A 8 -29.37 -7.06 -3.94
CA ILE A 8 -28.47 -6.76 -2.82
C ILE A 8 -27.72 -8.01 -2.36
N ILE A 9 -28.41 -9.14 -2.22
CA ILE A 9 -27.79 -10.42 -1.84
C ILE A 9 -26.72 -10.84 -2.86
N ILE A 10 -27.04 -10.75 -4.16
CA ILE A 10 -26.09 -11.09 -5.22
C ILE A 10 -24.85 -10.19 -5.16
N LEU A 11 -25.02 -8.88 -4.93
CA LEU A 11 -23.91 -7.95 -4.81
C LEU A 11 -23.03 -8.25 -3.60
N VAL A 12 -23.63 -8.48 -2.43
CA VAL A 12 -22.90 -8.83 -1.21
C VAL A 12 -22.13 -10.14 -1.40
N ALA A 13 -22.77 -11.17 -1.96
CA ALA A 13 -22.11 -12.44 -2.26
C ALA A 13 -20.95 -12.24 -3.27
N GLY A 14 -21.17 -11.42 -4.30
CA GLY A 14 -20.14 -11.06 -5.28
C GLY A 14 -18.91 -10.43 -4.62
N PHE A 15 -19.10 -9.42 -3.78
CA PHE A 15 -17.99 -8.79 -3.04
C PHE A 15 -17.32 -9.77 -2.07
N TRP A 16 -18.09 -10.62 -1.41
CA TRP A 16 -17.55 -11.67 -0.54
C TRP A 16 -16.62 -12.63 -1.29
N PHE A 17 -17.07 -13.17 -2.42
CA PHE A 17 -16.23 -14.05 -3.26
C PHE A 17 -15.01 -13.32 -3.81
N TYR A 18 -15.18 -12.05 -4.20
CA TYR A 18 -14.11 -11.22 -4.72
C TYR A 18 -13.01 -10.98 -3.68
N GLY A 19 -13.37 -10.61 -2.45
CA GLY A 19 -12.41 -10.42 -1.35
C GLY A 19 -11.77 -11.71 -0.85
N ASN A 20 -12.43 -12.86 -0.96
CA ASN A 20 -11.85 -14.16 -0.56
C ASN A 20 -11.12 -14.89 -1.69
N SER A 21 -11.01 -14.26 -2.86
CA SER A 21 -10.41 -14.87 -4.03
C SER A 21 -8.90 -15.05 -3.88
N GLY A 22 -8.37 -16.02 -4.62
CA GLY A 22 -6.93 -16.26 -4.67
C GLY A 22 -6.14 -15.06 -5.23
N TRP A 23 -6.66 -14.33 -6.22
CA TRP A 23 -5.92 -13.22 -6.81
C TRP A 23 -5.70 -12.09 -5.78
N HIS A 24 -6.73 -11.74 -4.99
CA HIS A 24 -6.62 -10.72 -3.94
C HIS A 24 -5.72 -11.19 -2.79
N LEU A 25 -5.96 -12.40 -2.26
CA LEU A 25 -5.24 -12.89 -1.07
C LEU A 25 -3.78 -13.26 -1.35
N ASN A 26 -3.40 -13.50 -2.61
CA ASN A 26 -2.03 -13.82 -3.01
C ASN A 26 -1.30 -12.62 -3.66
N ARG A 27 -1.81 -11.39 -3.54
CA ARG A 27 -1.20 -10.24 -4.22
C ARG A 27 0.25 -9.98 -3.82
N ASN A 28 0.64 -10.35 -2.60
CA ASN A 28 2.01 -10.16 -2.08
C ASN A 28 3.05 -11.03 -2.80
N LYS A 29 2.64 -12.11 -3.48
CA LYS A 29 3.53 -12.88 -4.38
C LYS A 29 4.08 -12.05 -5.53
N PHE A 30 3.41 -10.95 -5.86
CA PHE A 30 3.82 -10.02 -6.91
C PHE A 30 4.44 -8.75 -6.33
N ASN A 31 4.34 -8.51 -5.02
CA ASN A 31 4.88 -7.30 -4.42
C ASN A 31 6.41 -7.37 -4.36
N LYS A 32 7.07 -6.22 -4.41
CA LYS A 32 8.50 -6.07 -4.20
C LYS A 32 8.74 -4.93 -3.22
N LEU A 33 9.87 -4.95 -2.56
CA LEU A 33 10.33 -3.86 -1.71
C LEU A 33 11.50 -3.14 -2.38
N PRO A 34 11.81 -1.90 -1.98
CA PRO A 34 13.04 -1.24 -2.39
C PRO A 34 14.26 -2.09 -2.07
N ILE A 35 15.24 -2.09 -2.97
CA ILE A 35 16.52 -2.77 -2.77
C ILE A 35 17.59 -1.73 -2.41
N GLY A 36 18.21 -1.88 -1.24
CA GLY A 36 19.20 -0.93 -0.74
C GLY A 36 18.55 0.38 -0.27
N ASP A 37 19.30 1.47 -0.39
CA ASP A 37 18.84 2.79 0.05
C ASP A 37 18.00 3.48 -1.03
N LEU A 38 17.01 4.26 -0.60
CA LEU A 38 16.22 5.12 -1.47
C LEU A 38 16.90 6.49 -1.62
N LYS A 39 17.47 6.75 -2.81
CA LYS A 39 18.14 8.00 -3.14
C LYS A 39 17.17 9.01 -3.72
N HIS A 40 17.21 10.26 -3.27
CA HIS A 40 16.28 11.29 -3.71
C HIS A 40 16.58 11.69 -5.15
N LEU A 41 15.57 11.65 -6.02
CA LEU A 41 15.74 12.02 -7.43
C LEU A 41 15.16 13.41 -7.71
N LYS A 42 13.86 13.59 -7.48
CA LYS A 42 13.15 14.86 -7.68
C LYS A 42 11.74 14.81 -7.08
N GLY A 43 11.30 15.91 -6.48
CA GLY A 43 9.96 15.98 -5.90
C GLY A 43 9.73 14.84 -4.90
N PRO A 44 8.64 14.06 -5.00
CA PRO A 44 8.40 12.91 -4.13
C PRO A 44 9.07 11.61 -4.63
N VAL A 45 9.92 11.66 -5.67
CA VAL A 45 10.45 10.46 -6.33
C VAL A 45 11.85 10.12 -5.83
N TYR A 46 12.01 8.85 -5.49
CA TYR A 46 13.25 8.21 -5.07
C TYR A 46 13.63 7.09 -6.03
N VAL A 47 14.90 6.69 -6.03
CA VAL A 47 15.40 5.55 -6.80
C VAL A 47 16.11 4.58 -5.87
N ASP A 48 15.85 3.29 -6.02
CA ASP A 48 16.56 2.24 -5.29
C ASP A 48 17.85 1.80 -6.01
N ASP A 49 18.63 0.90 -5.42
CA ASP A 49 19.94 0.49 -5.98
C ASP A 49 19.85 -0.32 -7.28
N VAL A 50 18.64 -0.76 -7.67
CA VAL A 50 18.41 -1.48 -8.93
C VAL A 50 17.66 -0.64 -9.96
N GLY A 51 17.42 0.64 -9.67
CA GLY A 51 16.85 1.60 -10.61
C GLY A 51 15.32 1.64 -10.66
N HIS A 52 14.62 1.07 -9.67
CA HIS A 52 13.17 1.29 -9.56
C HIS A 52 12.86 2.67 -9.00
N PHE A 53 11.82 3.30 -9.54
CA PHE A 53 11.35 4.61 -9.10
C PHE A 53 10.22 4.46 -8.08
N TRP A 54 10.45 5.00 -6.89
CA TRP A 54 9.53 4.94 -5.76
C TRP A 54 8.98 6.34 -5.47
N GLU A 55 7.67 6.52 -5.59
CA GLU A 55 6.97 7.75 -5.25
C GLU A 55 6.54 7.71 -3.78
N LEU A 56 7.06 8.64 -2.97
CA LEU A 56 6.59 8.90 -1.61
C LEU A 56 5.21 9.55 -1.66
N LEU A 57 4.22 8.92 -1.02
CA LEU A 57 2.86 9.46 -0.94
C LEU A 57 2.67 10.34 0.30
N ASP A 58 1.75 11.32 0.16
CA ASP A 58 1.28 12.12 1.29
C ASP A 58 0.71 11.26 2.42
N GLN A 59 0.90 11.71 3.67
CA GLN A 59 0.40 11.02 4.87
C GLN A 59 -1.10 10.70 4.83
N LYS A 60 -1.91 11.56 4.20
CA LYS A 60 -3.36 11.33 4.01
C LYS A 60 -3.67 10.07 3.21
N LYS A 61 -2.80 9.67 2.29
CA LYS A 61 -2.90 8.44 1.48
C LYS A 61 -2.31 7.23 2.20
N ASN A 62 -1.68 7.43 3.36
CA ASN A 62 -1.04 6.40 4.17
C ASN A 62 -1.81 6.06 5.47
N ILE A 63 -2.94 6.71 5.74
CA ILE A 63 -3.62 6.61 7.05
C ILE A 63 -3.96 5.17 7.46
N PHE A 64 -4.27 4.30 6.49
CA PHE A 64 -4.62 2.89 6.75
C PHE A 64 -3.41 2.01 7.09
N HIS A 65 -2.19 2.51 6.95
CA HIS A 65 -0.97 1.80 7.30
C HIS A 65 -0.29 2.37 8.55
N GLN A 66 -0.89 3.34 9.24
CA GLN A 66 -0.35 3.93 10.46
C GLN A 66 -0.65 3.05 11.68
N PRO A 67 0.19 3.04 12.73
CA PRO A 67 -0.13 2.37 13.99
C PRO A 67 -1.40 2.95 14.64
N ASP A 68 -2.07 2.15 15.46
CA ASP A 68 -3.30 2.58 16.17
C ASP A 68 -3.00 3.42 17.43
N HIS A 69 -1.73 3.60 17.75
CA HIS A 69 -1.24 4.36 18.89
C HIS A 69 -0.04 5.21 18.48
N GLU A 70 0.18 6.28 19.24
CA GLU A 70 1.36 7.12 19.11
C GLU A 70 2.61 6.31 19.47
N VAL A 71 3.67 6.43 18.67
CA VAL A 71 4.94 5.72 18.88
C VAL A 71 5.99 6.64 19.49
N GLU A 72 7.04 6.05 20.04
CA GLU A 72 8.19 6.80 20.55
C GLU A 72 8.94 7.52 19.43
N LEU A 73 9.47 8.70 19.74
CA LEU A 73 10.29 9.47 18.81
C LEU A 73 11.64 8.76 18.58
N ILE A 74 12.01 8.56 17.32
CA ILE A 74 13.33 8.06 16.92
C ILE A 74 14.19 9.24 16.49
N GLU A 75 15.41 9.35 17.04
CA GLU A 75 16.32 10.49 16.78
C GLU A 75 16.74 10.58 15.30
N ASN A 76 16.97 9.44 14.65
CA ASN A 76 17.33 9.35 13.23
C ASN A 76 16.34 8.44 12.48
N PRO A 77 15.14 8.95 12.12
CA PRO A 77 14.12 8.13 11.50
C PRO A 77 14.43 7.89 10.01
N TYR A 78 14.02 6.72 9.51
CA TYR A 78 14.15 6.28 8.11
C TYR A 78 15.59 6.31 7.57
N PRO A 79 16.54 5.60 8.23
CA PRO A 79 17.96 5.67 7.90
C PRO A 79 18.32 5.20 6.47
N ASN A 80 17.41 4.48 5.81
CA ASN A 80 17.54 3.95 4.45
C ASN A 80 16.90 4.85 3.38
N VAL A 81 16.53 6.09 3.71
CA VAL A 81 15.98 7.07 2.76
C VAL A 81 16.80 8.34 2.80
N GLU A 82 17.33 8.76 1.66
CA GLU A 82 18.07 10.00 1.54
C GLU A 82 17.14 11.20 1.78
N GLY A 83 17.46 12.00 2.79
CA GLY A 83 16.71 13.19 3.15
C GLY A 83 16.66 13.40 4.65
N SER A 84 16.05 14.50 5.06
CA SER A 84 15.68 14.73 6.46
C SER A 84 14.16 14.68 6.55
N PHE A 85 13.64 13.73 7.33
CA PHE A 85 12.21 13.57 7.56
C PHE A 85 11.90 13.89 9.00
N GLU A 86 10.98 14.82 9.20
CA GLU A 86 10.35 14.98 10.51
C GLU A 86 9.42 13.78 10.75
N MET A 87 9.61 13.13 11.90
CA MET A 87 8.75 12.02 12.31
C MET A 87 7.50 12.57 13.02
N ASP A 88 6.32 12.32 12.45
CA ASP A 88 5.05 12.47 13.16
C ASP A 88 4.81 11.19 13.97
N THR A 89 4.87 11.27 15.30
CA THR A 89 4.67 10.14 16.21
C THR A 89 3.27 9.50 16.08
N LYS A 90 2.30 10.21 15.51
CA LYS A 90 0.93 9.69 15.27
C LYS A 90 0.75 9.09 13.88
N ASN A 91 1.55 9.52 12.91
CA ASN A 91 1.56 8.99 11.54
C ASN A 91 2.98 8.65 11.07
N PRO A 92 3.70 7.78 11.82
CA PRO A 92 5.14 7.57 11.66
C PRO A 92 5.53 6.72 10.45
N ASN A 93 4.61 6.01 9.80
CA ASN A 93 4.98 5.21 8.64
C ASN A 93 5.04 6.10 7.39
N LEU A 94 5.98 5.81 6.50
CA LEU A 94 6.02 6.36 5.13
C LEU A 94 5.49 5.32 4.15
N LYS A 95 4.86 5.79 3.07
CA LYS A 95 4.34 4.93 2.00
C LYS A 95 4.93 5.29 0.67
N PHE A 96 5.50 4.30 0.03
CA PHE A 96 6.07 4.40 -1.30
C PHE A 96 5.31 3.53 -2.29
N LEU A 97 5.13 4.03 -3.51
CA LEU A 97 4.63 3.25 -4.64
C LEU A 97 5.67 3.18 -5.75
N CYS A 98 5.92 1.99 -6.28
CA CYS A 98 6.68 1.80 -7.51
C CYS A 98 5.75 1.28 -8.60
N LYS A 99 5.48 2.11 -9.61
CA LYS A 99 4.64 1.74 -10.76
C LYS A 99 5.27 0.60 -11.56
N THR A 100 4.47 -0.35 -12.00
CA THR A 100 4.89 -1.45 -12.87
C THR A 100 4.46 -1.23 -14.31
N ASP A 101 5.14 -1.89 -15.25
CA ASP A 101 4.80 -1.83 -16.68
C ASP A 101 3.38 -2.37 -16.99
N SER A 102 2.86 -3.25 -16.14
CA SER A 102 1.50 -3.78 -16.25
C SER A 102 0.42 -2.80 -15.77
N GLY A 103 0.80 -1.60 -15.29
CA GLY A 103 -0.11 -0.59 -14.77
C GLY A 103 -0.56 -0.80 -13.32
N GLY A 104 0.08 -1.72 -12.61
CA GLY A 104 -0.04 -1.88 -11.16
C GLY A 104 1.06 -1.12 -10.42
N SER A 105 1.21 -1.40 -9.13
CA SER A 105 2.35 -0.88 -8.37
C SER A 105 2.73 -1.77 -7.20
N PHE A 106 4.03 -1.84 -6.92
CA PHE A 106 4.52 -2.31 -5.64
C PHE A 106 4.24 -1.24 -4.58
N GLU A 107 3.95 -1.67 -3.35
CA GLU A 107 3.75 -0.78 -2.21
C GLU A 107 4.68 -1.19 -1.09
N ALA A 108 5.41 -0.22 -0.58
CA ALA A 108 6.30 -0.37 0.56
C ALA A 108 5.88 0.59 1.66
N ILE A 109 5.67 0.03 2.86
CA ILE A 109 5.37 0.80 4.06
C ILE A 109 6.62 0.77 4.93
N LEU A 110 7.30 1.90 5.00
CA LEU A 110 8.56 2.05 5.75
C LEU A 110 8.25 2.56 7.15
N GLN A 111 8.76 1.85 8.15
CA GLN A 111 8.69 2.24 9.56
C GLN A 111 9.87 3.16 9.91
N PRO A 112 9.76 4.00 10.95
CA PRO A 112 10.82 4.92 11.37
C PRO A 112 12.18 4.27 11.66
N ASP A 113 12.21 3.00 12.03
CA ASP A 113 13.44 2.26 12.30
C ASP A 113 14.16 1.78 11.03
N GLY A 114 13.60 2.05 9.85
CA GLY A 114 14.14 1.63 8.56
C GLY A 114 13.62 0.27 8.06
N THR A 115 12.78 -0.41 8.84
CA THR A 115 12.21 -1.71 8.44
C THR A 115 10.92 -1.54 7.64
N TYR A 116 10.63 -2.50 6.74
CA TYR A 116 9.38 -2.52 5.98
C TYR A 116 8.31 -3.36 6.66
N LEU A 117 7.09 -2.84 6.74
CA LEU A 117 5.93 -3.55 7.25
C LEU A 117 5.43 -4.59 6.23
N THR A 118 5.87 -5.83 6.41
CA THR A 118 5.64 -6.97 5.50
C THR A 118 4.67 -8.02 6.03
N GLN A 119 4.08 -7.76 7.20
CA GLN A 119 3.16 -8.67 7.87
C GLN A 119 2.01 -7.90 8.53
N GLY A 120 0.91 -8.61 8.79
CA GLY A 120 -0.28 -8.05 9.43
C GLY A 120 -1.21 -7.30 8.46
N LEU A 121 -2.25 -6.69 9.02
CA LEU A 121 -3.33 -6.06 8.26
C LEU A 121 -2.91 -4.77 7.53
N LYS A 122 -1.86 -4.12 8.04
CA LYS A 122 -1.38 -2.80 7.59
C LYS A 122 -0.18 -2.88 6.65
N GLN A 123 0.24 -4.08 6.27
CA GLN A 123 1.41 -4.31 5.42
C GLN A 123 1.29 -3.69 4.01
N GLY A 124 2.44 -3.51 3.37
CA GLY A 124 2.54 -3.06 1.98
C GLY A 124 2.03 -4.09 0.97
N THR A 125 1.11 -3.64 0.12
CA THR A 125 0.38 -4.28 -0.96
C THR A 125 0.97 -4.33 -2.39
N TYR A 126 0.96 -5.43 -3.16
CA TYR A 126 0.86 -5.25 -4.62
C TYR A 126 -0.51 -4.65 -4.95
N ASN A 127 -0.55 -3.53 -5.68
CA ASN A 127 -1.78 -2.92 -6.16
C ASN A 127 -1.95 -3.23 -7.66
N TYR A 128 -3.10 -3.80 -8.04
CA TYR A 128 -3.42 -4.10 -9.44
C TYR A 128 -3.76 -2.85 -10.24
N GLY A 129 -4.20 -1.77 -9.59
CA GLY A 129 -4.33 -0.45 -10.20
C GLY A 129 -3.38 0.55 -9.54
N HIS A 130 -2.39 1.05 -10.29
CA HIS A 130 -1.62 2.20 -9.83
C HIS A 130 -2.54 3.44 -9.74
N PRO A 131 -2.60 4.15 -8.61
CA PRO A 131 -3.57 5.23 -8.36
C PRO A 131 -3.17 6.56 -9.04
N GLU A 132 -2.70 6.50 -10.29
CA GLU A 132 -2.39 7.68 -11.09
C GLU A 132 -3.59 8.07 -11.97
N GLY A 133 -4.00 9.33 -11.87
CA GLY A 133 -5.15 9.86 -12.60
C GLY A 133 -6.49 9.24 -12.19
N LEU A 134 -7.56 9.69 -12.84
CA LEU A 134 -8.93 9.27 -12.51
C LEU A 134 -9.17 7.78 -12.75
N TRP A 135 -8.69 7.26 -13.89
CA TRP A 135 -8.90 5.87 -14.24
C TRP A 135 -8.07 4.91 -13.39
N GLY A 136 -6.82 5.28 -13.07
CA GLY A 136 -5.98 4.54 -12.13
C GLY A 136 -6.60 4.51 -10.73
N SER A 137 -7.09 5.66 -10.25
CA SER A 137 -7.78 5.75 -8.96
C SER A 137 -9.04 4.87 -8.90
N PHE A 138 -9.84 4.86 -9.97
CA PHE A 138 -11.03 4.01 -10.06
C PHE A 138 -10.67 2.52 -10.03
N LYS A 139 -9.66 2.11 -10.81
CA LYS A 139 -9.14 0.74 -10.77
C LYS A 139 -8.62 0.38 -9.38
N HIS A 140 -7.84 1.25 -8.75
CA HIS A 140 -7.33 1.04 -7.40
C HIS A 140 -8.46 0.83 -6.39
N ALA A 141 -9.50 1.65 -6.45
CA ALA A 141 -10.65 1.51 -5.56
C ALA A 141 -11.33 0.13 -5.71
N ILE A 142 -11.58 -0.31 -6.94
CA ILE A 142 -12.31 -1.56 -7.21
C ILE A 142 -11.43 -2.79 -7.00
N LEU A 143 -10.19 -2.76 -7.46
CA LEU A 143 -9.30 -3.91 -7.47
C LEU A 143 -8.54 -4.06 -6.16
N ASP A 144 -8.25 -2.98 -5.45
CA ASP A 144 -7.33 -3.06 -4.30
C ASP A 144 -8.02 -2.71 -2.98
N VAL A 145 -8.84 -1.66 -2.95
CA VAL A 145 -9.45 -1.12 -1.72
C VAL A 145 -10.71 -1.87 -1.30
N ILE A 146 -11.69 -2.02 -2.19
CA ILE A 146 -12.97 -2.71 -1.88
C ILE A 146 -12.74 -4.15 -1.37
N PRO A 147 -11.97 -5.02 -2.06
CA PRO A 147 -11.75 -6.37 -1.56
C PRO A 147 -10.93 -6.41 -0.26
N HIS A 148 -10.08 -5.41 0.02
CA HIS A 148 -9.39 -5.31 1.31
C HIS A 148 -10.37 -5.17 2.49
N PHE A 149 -11.43 -4.37 2.35
CA PHE A 149 -12.46 -4.23 3.37
C PHE A 149 -13.27 -5.51 3.62
N ILE A 150 -13.27 -6.44 2.67
CA ILE A 150 -13.89 -7.76 2.83
C ILE A 150 -12.95 -8.73 3.52
N ASN A 151 -11.69 -8.79 3.07
CA ASN A 151 -10.67 -9.65 3.68
C ASN A 151 -9.27 -9.03 3.50
N SER A 152 -8.63 -8.67 4.62
CA SER A 152 -7.28 -8.10 4.67
C SER A 152 -6.21 -9.10 5.14
N ASN A 153 -6.56 -10.38 5.25
CA ASN A 153 -5.64 -11.46 5.65
C ASN A 153 -4.83 -11.96 4.45
N TYR A 154 -3.98 -11.09 3.92
CA TYR A 154 -3.08 -11.43 2.83
C TYR A 154 -2.11 -12.54 3.23
N ARG A 155 -1.80 -13.42 2.28
CA ARG A 155 -0.71 -14.38 2.44
C ARG A 155 0.60 -13.62 2.38
N SER A 156 1.50 -13.91 3.30
CA SER A 156 2.84 -13.33 3.33
C SER A 156 3.63 -13.67 2.07
N PHE A 157 4.73 -12.93 1.86
CA PHE A 157 5.75 -13.18 0.85
C PHE A 157 6.20 -14.65 0.81
#